data_AF-A0A961YJX0-F1
#
_entry.id   AF-A0A961YJX0-F1
#
_cell.length_a   1.000
_cell.length_b   1.000
_cell.length_c   1.000
_cell.angle_alpha   90.00
_cell.angle_beta   90.00
_cell.angle_gamma   90.00
#
_symmetry.space_group_name_H-M   'P 1'
#
loop_
_entity.id
_entity.type
_entity.pdbx_description
1 polymer ?
#
loop_
_entity_poly.entity_id
_entity_poly.type
_entity_poly.pdbx_seq_one_letter_code
_entity_poly.pdbx_strand_id
1 'polypeptide(L)'
;MDSDIAFSAVRISTPLIFAAMGGLLTYQAGMLNIALDGFMIVAAFAAIAVAYVTGSLGIALLAGVFFSVVMAALLALFNLRFRAHIFIAGIAVTFLAYGLTALLLKGLLGEDGVFSANTIPTFSTIEIPLIKDIPWIGRVLSGHTILVYLAYLSVPVVAWFLYRTRWGLRVRVVGEAEDAALAAGVNVERIKLQT
;
A
#
# COMPACT_ATOMS: atom_id res chain seq x y z
N MET A 1 -2.15 7.06 -30.24
CA MET A 1 -2.20 6.82 -28.78
C MET A 1 -0.93 6.08 -28.45
N ASP A 2 0.08 6.82 -28.02
CA ASP A 2 1.46 6.36 -28.08
C ASP A 2 1.72 5.31 -26.99
N SER A 3 2.37 4.20 -27.36
CA SER A 3 2.66 3.08 -26.46
C SER A 3 3.38 3.52 -25.18
N ASP A 4 4.08 4.64 -25.22
CA ASP A 4 4.84 5.22 -24.11
C ASP A 4 3.94 5.81 -23.02
N ILE A 5 2.77 6.34 -23.40
CA ILE A 5 1.75 6.82 -22.46
C ILE A 5 1.18 5.63 -21.71
N ALA A 6 0.87 4.53 -22.41
CA ALA A 6 0.37 3.30 -21.81
C ALA A 6 1.39 2.67 -20.86
N PHE A 7 2.67 2.61 -21.26
CA PHE A 7 3.75 2.12 -20.40
C PHE A 7 3.89 2.95 -19.12
N SER A 8 3.84 4.29 -19.23
CA SER A 8 3.93 5.17 -18.07
C SER A 8 2.70 5.08 -17.16
N ALA A 9 1.50 4.92 -17.74
CA ALA A 9 0.27 4.73 -16.98
C ALA A 9 0.33 3.47 -16.11
N VAL A 10 0.83 2.35 -16.66
CA VAL A 10 1.03 1.10 -15.90
C VAL A 10 1.98 1.34 -14.72
N ARG A 11 3.10 2.04 -14.92
CA ARG A 11 4.06 2.34 -13.86
C ARG A 11 3.46 3.20 -12.75
N ILE A 12 2.75 4.28 -13.09
CA ILE A 12 2.14 5.20 -12.12
C ILE A 12 0.97 4.54 -11.37
N SER A 13 0.24 3.63 -12.01
CA SER A 13 -0.86 2.89 -11.37
C SER A 13 -0.42 1.91 -10.29
N THR A 14 0.84 1.47 -10.31
CA THR A 14 1.37 0.41 -9.41
C THR A 14 1.18 0.70 -7.92
N PRO A 15 1.63 1.84 -7.37
CA PRO A 15 1.38 2.16 -5.96
C PRO A 15 -0.11 2.33 -5.63
N LEU A 16 -0.90 2.86 -6.58
CA LEU A 16 -2.34 3.03 -6.42
C LEU A 16 -3.07 1.67 -6.34
N ILE A 17 -2.64 0.67 -7.11
CA ILE A 17 -3.18 -0.69 -7.03
C ILE A 17 -2.92 -1.27 -5.65
N PHE A 18 -1.70 -1.19 -5.12
CA PHE A 18 -1.40 -1.68 -3.78
C PHE A 18 -2.26 -1.00 -2.70
N ALA A 19 -2.39 0.34 -2.78
CA ALA A 19 -3.22 1.10 -1.86
C ALA A 19 -4.71 0.71 -1.99
N ALA A 20 -5.21 0.56 -3.21
CA ALA A 20 -6.59 0.14 -3.48
C ALA A 20 -6.88 -1.28 -2.99
N MET A 21 -5.93 -2.22 -3.12
CA MET A 21 -6.09 -3.58 -2.60
C MET A 21 -6.16 -3.60 -1.07
N GLY A 22 -5.34 -2.82 -0.39
CA GLY A 22 -5.43 -2.65 1.07
C GLY A 22 -6.73 -1.97 1.50
N GLY A 23 -7.09 -0.87 0.83
CA GLY A 23 -8.35 -0.15 1.07
C GLY A 23 -9.59 -1.00 0.82
N LEU A 24 -9.55 -1.91 -0.16
CA LEU A 24 -10.63 -2.86 -0.41
C LEU A 24 -10.84 -3.79 0.78
N LEU A 25 -9.76 -4.29 1.41
CA LEU A 25 -9.88 -5.16 2.59
C LEU A 25 -10.54 -4.44 3.76
N THR A 26 -10.11 -3.21 4.05
CA THR A 26 -10.71 -2.42 5.15
C THR A 26 -12.15 -2.03 4.83
N TYR A 27 -12.44 -1.68 3.57
CA TYR A 27 -13.80 -1.36 3.12
C TYR A 27 -14.75 -2.54 3.33
N GLN A 28 -14.32 -3.75 2.98
CA GLN A 28 -15.09 -4.98 3.16
C GLN A 28 -15.28 -5.35 4.64
N ALA A 29 -14.44 -4.83 5.54
CA ALA A 29 -14.62 -4.93 7.00
C ALA A 29 -15.52 -3.84 7.60
N GLY A 30 -16.14 -3.00 6.76
CA GLY A 30 -16.97 -1.86 7.20
C GLY A 30 -16.15 -0.65 7.64
N MET A 31 -14.85 -0.59 7.30
CA MET A 31 -13.92 0.47 7.67
C MET A 31 -13.35 1.16 6.43
N LEU A 32 -13.98 2.24 5.99
CA LEU A 32 -13.42 3.02 4.88
C LEU A 32 -12.16 3.76 5.36
N ASN A 33 -10.99 3.25 4.96
CA ASN A 33 -9.71 3.81 5.36
C ASN A 33 -9.29 4.98 4.45
N ILE A 34 -9.29 6.19 5.02
CA ILE A 34 -8.86 7.42 4.32
C ILE A 34 -7.37 7.70 4.51
N ALA A 35 -6.69 7.01 5.44
CA ALA A 35 -5.29 7.27 5.74
C ALA A 35 -4.29 6.65 4.75
N LEU A 36 -4.77 6.02 3.67
CA LEU A 36 -3.95 5.30 2.69
C LEU A 36 -2.87 6.20 2.07
N ASP A 37 -3.20 7.46 1.76
CA ASP A 37 -2.24 8.44 1.25
C ASP A 37 -1.10 8.68 2.25
N GLY A 38 -1.44 8.83 3.54
CA GLY A 38 -0.44 8.99 4.61
C GLY A 38 0.47 7.77 4.74
N PHE A 39 -0.10 6.56 4.61
CA PHE A 39 0.68 5.32 4.64
C PHE A 39 1.66 5.22 3.49
N MET A 40 1.24 5.63 2.28
CA MET A 40 2.11 5.68 1.11
C MET A 40 3.27 6.65 1.30
N ILE A 41 3.01 7.83 1.85
CA ILE A 41 4.04 8.85 2.10
C ILE A 41 5.08 8.37 3.11
N VAL A 42 4.64 7.81 4.24
CA VAL A 42 5.56 7.26 5.26
C VAL A 42 6.36 6.09 4.70
N ALA A 43 5.73 5.18 3.95
CA ALA A 43 6.41 4.06 3.34
C ALA A 43 7.48 4.51 2.33
N ALA A 44 7.16 5.49 1.48
CA ALA A 44 8.07 6.04 0.50
C ALA A 44 9.27 6.73 1.17
N PHE A 45 9.02 7.58 2.16
CA PHE A 45 10.09 8.24 2.93
C PHE A 45 11.00 7.23 3.62
N ALA A 46 10.44 6.26 4.33
CA ALA A 46 11.23 5.25 5.04
C ALA A 46 12.06 4.40 4.08
N ALA A 47 11.51 4.01 2.94
CA ALA A 47 12.24 3.28 1.91
C ALA A 47 13.42 4.10 1.37
N ILE A 48 13.22 5.38 1.07
CA ILE A 48 14.29 6.28 0.59
C ILE A 48 15.37 6.47 1.65
N ALA A 49 14.99 6.78 2.89
CA ALA A 49 15.93 7.00 3.98
C ALA A 49 16.80 5.77 4.25
N VAL A 50 16.22 4.58 4.24
CA VAL A 50 16.96 3.32 4.43
C VAL A 50 17.79 2.97 3.21
N ALA A 51 17.27 3.17 1.99
CA ALA A 51 18.05 2.95 0.76
C ALA A 51 19.27 3.86 0.69
N TYR A 52 19.16 5.11 1.15
CA TYR A 52 20.26 6.06 1.20
C TYR A 52 21.39 5.60 2.13
N VAL A 53 21.06 5.04 3.29
CA VAL A 53 22.06 4.58 4.27
C VAL A 53 22.62 3.19 3.93
N THR A 54 21.77 2.25 3.52
CA THR A 54 22.16 0.84 3.36
C THR A 54 22.57 0.47 1.93
N GLY A 55 22.14 1.25 0.93
CA GLY A 55 22.32 0.91 -0.48
C GLY A 55 21.58 -0.36 -0.93
N SER A 56 20.71 -0.94 -0.10
CA SER A 56 19.99 -2.18 -0.40
C SER A 56 18.50 -1.94 -0.62
N LEU A 57 18.04 -2.25 -1.83
CA LEU A 57 16.65 -2.12 -2.24
C LEU A 57 15.68 -3.04 -1.47
N GLY A 58 16.12 -4.24 -1.13
CA GLY A 58 15.30 -5.19 -0.38
C GLY A 58 15.03 -4.72 1.05
N ILE A 59 16.07 -4.20 1.71
CA ILE A 59 15.97 -3.67 3.08
C ILE A 59 15.12 -2.40 3.09
N ALA A 60 15.28 -1.54 2.08
CA ALA A 60 14.45 -0.35 1.88
C ALA A 60 12.95 -0.70 1.75
N LEU A 61 12.59 -1.71 0.93
CA LEU A 61 11.21 -2.16 0.81
C LEU A 61 10.64 -2.67 2.13
N LEU A 62 11.39 -3.52 2.84
CA LEU A 62 10.96 -4.05 4.13
C LEU A 62 10.77 -2.95 5.17
N ALA A 63 11.65 -1.95 5.18
CA ALA A 63 11.49 -0.78 6.04
C ALA A 63 10.21 0.00 5.70
N GLY A 64 9.96 0.28 4.42
CA GLY A 64 8.74 0.95 3.97
C GLY A 64 7.47 0.22 4.42
N VAL A 65 7.42 -1.10 4.23
CA VAL A 65 6.32 -1.94 4.71
C VAL A 65 6.18 -1.88 6.23
N PHE A 66 7.28 -2.01 6.97
CA PHE A 66 7.27 -1.98 8.43
C PHE A 66 6.69 -0.67 8.97
N PHE A 67 7.17 0.48 8.51
CA PHE A 67 6.67 1.78 8.98
C PHE A 67 5.22 2.03 8.56
N SER A 68 4.80 1.53 7.39
CA SER A 68 3.40 1.57 6.96
C SER A 68 2.49 0.74 7.89
N VAL A 69 2.92 -0.47 8.25
CA VAL A 69 2.20 -1.33 9.21
C VAL A 69 2.11 -0.68 10.58
N VAL A 70 3.17 -0.01 11.04
CA VAL A 70 3.14 0.76 12.30
C VAL A 70 2.10 1.88 12.24
N MET A 71 2.02 2.61 11.13
CA MET A 71 1.00 3.66 10.95
C MET A 71 -0.43 3.09 10.87
N ALA A 72 -0.60 1.94 10.21
CA ALA A 72 -1.88 1.22 10.18
C ALA A 72 -2.29 0.75 11.58
N ALA A 73 -1.35 0.20 12.36
CA ALA A 73 -1.59 -0.22 13.73
C ALA A 73 -1.95 0.98 14.63
N LEU A 74 -1.33 2.14 14.42
CA LEU A 74 -1.66 3.37 15.12
C LEU A 74 -3.09 3.82 14.79
N LEU A 75 -3.49 3.82 13.52
CA LEU A 75 -4.87 4.12 13.12
C LEU A 75 -5.87 3.13 13.73
N ALA A 76 -5.56 1.84 13.67
CA ALA A 76 -6.38 0.77 14.24
C ALA A 76 -6.51 0.92 15.76
N LEU A 77 -5.45 1.32 16.47
CA LEU A 77 -5.49 1.60 17.91
C LEU A 77 -6.47 2.74 18.22
N PHE A 78 -6.39 3.86 17.48
CA PHE A 78 -7.31 4.99 17.67
C PHE A 78 -8.76 4.61 17.38
N ASN A 79 -9.01 3.87 16.29
CA ASN A 79 -10.36 3.49 15.93
C ASN A 79 -10.95 2.40 16.85
N LEU A 80 -10.22 1.31 17.09
CA LEU A 80 -10.74 0.15 17.81
C LEU A 80 -10.68 0.35 19.33
N ARG A 81 -9.55 0.82 19.88
CA ARG A 81 -9.37 0.94 21.34
C ARG A 81 -9.96 2.22 21.88
N PHE A 82 -9.69 3.35 21.23
CA PHE A 82 -10.15 4.67 21.67
C PHE A 82 -11.51 5.06 21.09
N ARG A 83 -12.12 4.22 20.25
CA ARG A 83 -13.42 4.46 19.59
C ARG A 83 -13.46 5.81 18.85
N ALA A 84 -12.32 6.25 18.33
CA ALA A 84 -12.23 7.46 17.54
C ALA A 84 -12.89 7.23 16.17
N HIS A 85 -13.56 8.27 15.67
CA HIS A 85 -14.18 8.21 14.34
C HIS A 85 -13.09 8.02 13.26
N ILE A 86 -13.21 6.95 12.47
CA ILE A 86 -12.15 6.50 11.54
C ILE A 86 -11.75 7.58 10.53
N PHE A 87 -12.71 8.40 10.08
CA PHE A 87 -12.43 9.48 9.14
C PHE A 87 -11.56 10.57 9.76
N ILE A 88 -11.86 10.98 11.00
CA ILE A 88 -11.13 12.05 11.69
C ILE A 88 -9.73 11.57 12.06
N ALA A 89 -9.64 10.36 12.62
CA ALA A 89 -8.36 9.73 12.92
C ALA A 89 -7.52 9.53 11.64
N GLY A 90 -8.14 9.10 10.54
CA GLY A 90 -7.45 8.90 9.26
C GLY A 90 -6.89 10.18 8.65
N ILE A 91 -7.65 11.29 8.71
CA ILE A 91 -7.16 12.60 8.28
C ILE A 91 -5.99 13.06 9.16
N ALA A 92 -6.10 12.90 10.48
CA ALA A 92 -5.03 13.26 11.41
C ALA A 92 -3.75 12.45 11.17
N VAL A 93 -3.88 11.14 10.95
CA VAL A 93 -2.76 10.25 10.60
C VAL A 93 -2.11 10.66 9.27
N THR A 94 -2.91 11.09 8.31
CA THR A 94 -2.42 11.58 7.02
C THR A 94 -1.65 12.89 7.18
N PHE A 95 -2.17 13.86 7.93
CA PHE A 95 -1.42 15.10 8.20
C PHE A 95 -0.17 14.88 9.04
N LEU A 96 -0.22 13.95 10.00
CA LEU A 96 0.96 13.52 10.73
C LEU A 96 2.03 12.97 9.77
N ALA A 97 1.64 12.11 8.82
CA ALA A 97 2.54 11.60 7.80
C ALA A 97 3.18 12.72 6.96
N TYR A 98 2.38 13.67 6.46
CA TYR A 98 2.89 14.83 5.72
C TYR A 98 3.87 15.64 6.54
N GLY A 99 3.50 16.04 7.77
CA GLY A 99 4.35 16.88 8.62
C GLY A 99 5.62 16.18 9.07
N LEU A 100 5.51 14.92 9.49
CA LEU A 100 6.64 14.13 9.98
C LEU A 100 7.65 13.86 8.86
N THR A 101 7.19 13.42 7.69
CA THR A 101 8.10 13.14 6.56
C THR A 101 8.74 14.42 6.04
N ALA A 102 8.03 15.55 5.97
CA ALA A 102 8.63 16.82 5.59
C ALA A 102 9.73 17.27 6.56
N LEU A 103 9.49 17.18 7.88
CA LEU A 103 10.47 17.55 8.90
C LEU A 103 11.68 16.61 8.88
N LEU A 104 11.45 15.30 8.80
CA LEU A 104 12.51 14.29 8.79
C LEU A 104 13.34 14.34 7.50
N LEU A 105 12.73 14.62 6.34
CA LEU A 105 13.45 14.78 5.08
C LEU A 105 14.45 15.94 5.17
N LYS A 106 13.99 17.09 5.67
CA LYS A 106 14.86 18.25 5.88
C LYS A 106 15.96 17.97 6.92
N GLY A 107 15.61 17.30 8.02
CA GLY A 107 16.54 17.03 9.12
C GLY A 107 17.58 15.94 8.83
N LEU A 108 17.21 14.88 8.11
CA LEU A 108 18.09 13.73 7.84
C LEU A 108 18.81 13.83 6.50
N LEU A 109 18.14 14.35 5.48
CA LEU A 109 18.65 14.37 4.10
C LEU A 109 19.05 15.77 3.64
N GLY A 110 18.74 16.82 4.41
CA GLY A 110 19.12 18.20 4.10
C GLY A 110 18.37 18.80 2.90
N GLU A 111 17.37 18.10 2.38
CA GLU A 111 16.62 18.48 1.18
C GLU A 111 15.19 18.90 1.54
N ASP A 112 14.69 19.91 0.83
CA ASP A 112 13.32 20.41 0.99
C ASP A 112 12.40 19.79 -0.07
N GLY A 113 11.56 18.84 0.34
CA GLY A 113 10.45 18.31 -0.45
C GLY A 113 10.78 17.11 -1.35
N VAL A 114 11.59 17.28 -2.41
CA VAL A 114 11.87 16.20 -3.38
C VAL A 114 13.30 15.72 -3.24
N PHE A 115 13.48 14.52 -2.71
CA PHE A 115 14.78 13.85 -2.69
C PHE A 115 15.00 13.07 -3.98
N SER A 116 15.97 13.49 -4.78
CA SER A 116 16.47 12.71 -5.94
C SER A 116 17.98 12.60 -5.83
N ALA A 117 18.45 11.57 -5.15
CA ALA A 117 19.87 11.21 -5.18
C ALA A 117 20.11 10.24 -6.35
N ASN A 118 21.02 10.62 -7.26
CA ASN A 118 21.58 9.73 -8.29
C ASN A 118 22.25 8.47 -7.72
N THR A 119 22.43 8.42 -6.40
CA THR A 119 23.09 7.35 -5.65
C THR A 119 22.15 6.24 -5.21
N ILE A 120 20.81 6.42 -5.29
CA ILE A 120 19.87 5.38 -4.87
C ILE A 120 19.80 4.30 -5.96
N PRO A 121 20.10 3.03 -5.65
CA PRO A 121 19.95 1.95 -6.62
C PRO A 121 18.47 1.86 -7.04
N THR A 122 18.23 1.75 -8.35
CA THR A 122 16.88 1.57 -8.89
C THR A 122 16.59 0.09 -9.10
N PHE A 123 15.34 -0.33 -8.93
CA PHE A 123 14.95 -1.71 -9.23
C PHE A 123 15.27 -2.06 -10.69
N SER A 124 15.92 -3.21 -10.91
CA SER A 124 16.19 -3.71 -12.25
C SER A 124 14.87 -3.98 -12.98
N THR A 125 14.82 -3.56 -14.24
CA THR A 125 13.72 -3.86 -15.14
C THR A 125 13.82 -5.30 -15.60
N ILE A 126 12.73 -6.04 -15.47
CA ILE A 126 12.65 -7.42 -15.93
C ILE A 126 12.07 -7.41 -17.34
N GLU A 127 12.91 -7.76 -18.31
CA GLU A 127 12.46 -8.05 -19.67
C GLU A 127 11.95 -9.48 -19.72
N ILE A 128 10.65 -9.68 -20.01
CA ILE A 128 10.08 -11.01 -20.16
C ILE A 128 10.27 -11.45 -21.62
N PRO A 129 11.15 -12.42 -21.91
CA PRO A 129 11.50 -12.78 -23.29
C PRO A 129 10.33 -13.38 -24.08
N LEU A 130 9.36 -14.03 -23.42
CA LEU A 130 8.21 -14.66 -24.07
C LEU A 130 7.18 -13.69 -24.67
N ILE A 131 7.13 -12.44 -24.19
CA ILE A 131 6.10 -11.45 -24.56
C ILE A 131 6.71 -10.30 -25.37
N LYS A 132 8.05 -10.16 -25.38
CA LYS A 132 8.80 -9.09 -26.05
C LYS A 132 8.47 -8.95 -27.55
N ASP A 133 8.21 -10.07 -28.22
CA ASP A 133 8.02 -10.11 -29.68
C ASP A 133 6.56 -9.90 -30.13
N ILE A 134 5.60 -9.80 -29.21
CA ILE A 134 4.20 -9.54 -29.57
C ILE A 134 4.00 -8.02 -29.75
N PRO A 135 3.66 -7.52 -30.95
CA PRO A 135 3.42 -6.10 -31.16
C PRO A 135 2.29 -5.59 -30.24
N TRP A 136 2.41 -4.35 -29.76
CA TRP A 136 1.57 -3.70 -28.74
C TRP A 136 1.66 -4.28 -27.32
N ILE A 137 1.47 -5.60 -27.13
CA ILE A 137 1.44 -6.21 -25.78
C ILE A 137 2.85 -6.28 -25.19
N GLY A 138 3.86 -6.64 -25.99
CA GLY A 138 5.26 -6.72 -25.58
C GLY A 138 5.86 -5.40 -25.12
N ARG A 139 5.53 -4.29 -25.80
CA ARG A 139 6.04 -2.96 -25.44
C ARG A 139 5.39 -2.37 -24.21
N VAL A 140 4.15 -2.78 -23.89
CA VAL A 140 3.41 -2.25 -22.74
C VAL A 140 3.67 -3.07 -21.48
N LEU A 141 3.86 -4.39 -21.59
CA LEU A 141 4.06 -5.29 -20.44
C LEU A 141 5.52 -5.66 -20.15
N SER A 142 6.42 -5.66 -21.13
CA SER A 142 7.84 -5.98 -20.89
C SER A 142 8.61 -4.74 -20.43
N GLY A 143 9.59 -4.91 -19.54
CA GLY A 143 10.45 -3.81 -19.06
C GLY A 143 9.93 -3.09 -17.81
N HIS A 144 8.97 -3.66 -17.09
CA HIS A 144 8.56 -3.16 -15.78
C HIS A 144 9.39 -3.76 -14.65
N THR A 145 9.34 -3.11 -13.48
CA THR A 145 9.98 -3.62 -12.26
C THR A 145 9.16 -4.75 -11.64
N ILE A 146 9.79 -5.56 -10.79
CA ILE A 146 9.13 -6.65 -10.06
C ILE A 146 7.87 -6.18 -9.30
N LEU A 147 7.89 -4.94 -8.81
CA LEU A 147 6.78 -4.35 -8.05
C LEU A 147 5.52 -4.15 -8.89
N VAL A 148 5.65 -3.83 -10.18
CA VAL A 148 4.51 -3.69 -11.09
C VAL A 148 3.80 -5.03 -11.24
N TYR A 149 4.56 -6.09 -11.55
CA TYR A 149 3.99 -7.43 -11.70
C TYR A 149 3.33 -7.91 -10.40
N LEU A 150 3.95 -7.63 -9.25
CA LEU A 150 3.37 -7.95 -7.94
C LEU A 150 2.08 -7.16 -7.67
N ALA A 151 1.99 -5.89 -8.08
CA ALA A 151 0.76 -5.10 -7.93
C ALA A 151 -0.39 -5.71 -8.72
N TYR A 152 -0.18 -6.02 -10.00
CA TYR A 152 -1.22 -6.65 -10.81
C TYR A 152 -1.56 -8.07 -10.33
N LEU A 153 -0.58 -8.83 -9.84
CA LEU A 153 -0.82 -10.14 -9.23
C LEU A 153 -1.60 -10.04 -7.91
N SER A 154 -1.45 -8.95 -7.15
CA SER A 154 -2.19 -8.75 -5.91
C SER A 154 -3.71 -8.71 -6.11
N VAL A 155 -4.18 -8.26 -7.29
CA VAL A 155 -5.61 -8.16 -7.62
C VAL A 155 -6.31 -9.52 -7.57
N PRO A 156 -5.95 -10.54 -8.39
CA PRO A 156 -6.58 -11.85 -8.32
C PRO A 156 -6.31 -12.56 -7.00
N VAL A 157 -5.14 -12.33 -6.36
CA VAL A 157 -4.82 -12.94 -5.06
C VAL A 157 -5.79 -12.46 -3.99
N VAL A 158 -5.94 -11.14 -3.82
CA VAL A 158 -6.87 -10.58 -2.83
C VAL A 158 -8.31 -10.93 -3.16
N ALA A 159 -8.70 -10.91 -4.44
CA ALA A 159 -10.04 -11.38 -4.85
C ALA A 159 -10.28 -12.83 -4.43
N TRP A 160 -9.32 -13.72 -4.69
CA TRP A 160 -9.42 -15.11 -4.26
C TRP A 160 -9.51 -15.23 -2.73
N PHE A 161 -8.67 -14.51 -1.98
CA PHE A 161 -8.73 -14.51 -0.51
C PHE A 161 -10.08 -14.03 0.01
N LEU A 162 -10.63 -12.96 -0.53
CA LEU A 162 -11.88 -12.37 -0.08
C LEU A 162 -13.11 -13.24 -0.41
N TYR A 163 -13.15 -13.81 -1.62
CA TYR A 163 -14.32 -14.52 -2.12
C TYR A 163 -14.29 -16.03 -1.93
N ARG A 164 -13.11 -16.65 -1.80
CA ARG A 164 -12.96 -18.11 -1.74
C ARG A 164 -12.49 -18.65 -0.38
N THR A 165 -12.15 -17.80 0.59
CA THR A 165 -11.69 -18.27 1.91
C THR A 165 -12.70 -17.99 3.04
N ARG A 166 -12.58 -18.77 4.12
CA ARG A 166 -13.37 -18.58 5.35
C ARG A 166 -13.10 -17.23 6.02
N TRP A 167 -11.86 -16.75 5.96
CA TRP A 167 -11.49 -15.44 6.50
C TRP A 167 -12.20 -14.32 5.72
N GLY A 168 -12.16 -14.37 4.39
CA GLY A 168 -12.84 -13.39 3.54
C GLY A 168 -14.36 -13.38 3.70
N LEU A 169 -14.98 -14.53 3.98
CA LEU A 169 -16.40 -14.58 4.36
C LEU A 169 -16.67 -13.83 5.67
N ARG A 170 -15.84 -14.05 6.71
CA ARG A 170 -15.99 -13.35 8.00
C ARG A 170 -15.80 -11.85 7.87
N VAL A 171 -14.79 -11.41 7.12
CA VAL A 171 -14.54 -9.98 6.86
C VAL A 171 -15.79 -9.32 6.28
N ARG A 172 -16.35 -9.91 5.22
CA ARG A 172 -17.55 -9.37 4.55
C ARG A 172 -18.78 -9.36 5.45
N VAL A 173 -19.00 -10.42 6.23
CA VAL A 173 -20.11 -10.47 7.19
C VAL A 173 -19.97 -9.38 8.26
N VAL A 174 -18.75 -9.16 8.74
CA VAL A 174 -18.46 -8.08 9.70
C VAL A 174 -18.75 -6.70 9.09
N GLY A 175 -18.40 -6.47 7.83
CA GLY A 175 -18.68 -5.20 7.16
C GLY A 175 -20.16 -4.96 6.81
N GLU A 176 -20.89 -6.00 6.43
CA GLU A 176 -22.32 -5.91 6.05
C GLU A 176 -23.25 -5.85 7.27
N ALA A 177 -22.98 -6.65 8.30
CA ALA A 177 -23.84 -6.78 9.48
C ALA A 177 -23.03 -7.10 10.74
N GLU A 178 -22.39 -6.08 11.31
CA GLU A 178 -21.56 -6.19 12.52
C GLU A 178 -22.31 -6.84 13.70
N ASP A 179 -23.55 -6.44 13.95
CA ASP A 179 -24.37 -6.98 15.04
C ASP A 179 -24.67 -8.48 14.86
N ALA A 180 -24.91 -8.92 13.63
CA ALA A 180 -25.14 -10.33 13.31
C ALA A 180 -23.85 -11.16 13.47
N ALA A 181 -22.70 -10.58 13.10
CA ALA A 181 -21.40 -11.20 13.30
C ALA A 181 -21.09 -11.41 14.79
N LEU A 182 -21.40 -10.41 15.64
CA LEU A 182 -21.26 -10.49 17.09
C LEU A 182 -22.18 -11.56 17.69
N ALA A 183 -23.45 -11.61 17.27
CA ALA A 183 -24.41 -12.62 17.70
C ALA A 183 -23.98 -14.05 17.31
N ALA A 184 -23.33 -14.21 16.16
CA ALA A 184 -22.74 -15.48 15.71
C ALA A 184 -21.42 -15.85 16.42
N GLY A 185 -20.95 -15.04 17.38
CA GLY A 185 -19.73 -15.29 18.15
C GLY A 185 -18.42 -14.93 17.42
N VAL A 186 -18.48 -14.17 16.33
CA VAL A 186 -17.29 -13.69 15.62
C VAL A 186 -16.71 -12.50 16.37
N ASN A 187 -15.41 -12.55 16.67
CA ASN A 187 -14.71 -11.42 17.27
C ASN A 187 -14.45 -10.33 16.21
N VAL A 188 -15.31 -9.32 16.18
CA VAL A 188 -15.26 -8.23 15.19
C VAL A 188 -13.99 -7.39 15.30
N GLU A 189 -13.57 -7.02 16.51
CA GLU A 189 -12.36 -6.21 16.72
C GLU A 189 -11.11 -6.90 16.15
N ARG A 190 -11.00 -8.22 16.34
CA ARG A 190 -9.90 -9.01 15.76
C ARG A 190 -9.96 -9.04 14.24
N ILE A 191 -11.15 -9.19 13.65
CA ILE A 191 -11.30 -9.19 12.19
C ILE A 191 -10.91 -7.83 11.62
N LYS A 192 -11.40 -6.74 12.21
CA LYS A 192 -11.06 -5.36 11.81
C LYS A 192 -9.57 -5.05 11.97
N LEU A 193 -8.91 -5.59 13.00
CA LEU A 193 -7.46 -5.43 13.17
C LEU A 193 -6.63 -6.23 12.13
N GLN A 194 -7.18 -7.32 11.59
CA GLN A 194 -6.50 -8.17 10.60
C GLN A 194 -6.61 -7.65 9.17
N THR A 195 -7.58 -6.79 8.90
CA THR A 195 -7.82 -6.16 7.59
C THR A 195 -7.08 -4.85 7.46
#